data_AF-A0A6L3X698-F1
#
_entry.id   AF-A0A6L3X698-F1
#
_cell.length_a   1.000
_cell.length_b   1.000
_cell.length_c   1.000
_cell.angle_alpha   90.00
_cell.angle_beta   90.00
_cell.angle_gamma   90.00
#
_symmetry.space_group_name_H-M   'P 1'
#
loop_
_entity.id
_entity.type
_entity.pdbx_description
1 polymer ?
#
loop_
_entity_poly.entity_id
_entity_poly.type
_entity_poly.pdbx_seq_one_letter_code
_entity_poly.pdbx_strand_id
1 'polypeptide(L)' 'MIKLYGVPGWGSAISEVMLTLADIPYQFVNVDGFDQPGPQRELLLKLNPLCQVPTLELANGAIV' A
#
# COMPACT_ATOMS: atom_id res chain seq x y z
N MET A 1 13.68 1.50 0.98
CA MET A 1 12.70 2.60 1.10
C MET A 1 11.33 1.98 1.37
N ILE A 2 10.50 2.59 2.21
CA ILE A 2 9.15 2.06 2.47
C ILE A 2 8.30 2.24 1.20
N LYS A 3 7.51 1.23 0.83
CA LYS A 3 6.45 1.38 -0.18
C LYS A 3 5.09 1.29 0.49
N LEU A 4 4.22 2.23 0.19
CA LEU A 4 2.81 2.23 0.61
C LEU A 4 1.94 1.90 -0.59
N TYR A 5 1.37 0.69 -0.60
CA TYR A 5 0.37 0.29 -1.58
C TYR A 5 -0.99 0.81 -1.11
N GLY A 6 -1.59 1.68 -1.91
CA GLY A 6 -2.81 2.40 -1.55
C GLY A 6 -3.64 2.84 -2.74
N VAL A 7 -4.83 3.38 -2.44
CA VAL A 7 -5.73 3.98 -3.43
C VAL A 7 -6.15 5.36 -2.92
N PRO A 8 -6.05 6.42 -3.75
CA PRO A 8 -6.57 7.74 -3.38
C PRO A 8 -8.05 7.70 -2.99
N GLY A 9 -8.41 8.35 -1.90
CA GLY A 9 -9.79 8.37 -1.38
C GLY A 9 -10.18 7.16 -0.53
N TRP A 10 -9.29 6.19 -0.34
CA TRP A 10 -9.51 5.03 0.53
C TRP A 10 -8.78 5.16 1.88
N GLY A 11 -9.01 4.22 2.79
CA GLY A 11 -8.40 4.21 4.13
C GLY A 11 -6.87 4.27 4.15
N SER A 12 -6.20 3.89 3.05
CA SER A 12 -4.75 4.03 2.88
C SER A 12 -4.23 5.47 3.00
N ALA A 13 -5.08 6.48 2.79
CA ALA A 13 -4.73 7.87 2.99
C ALA A 13 -4.28 8.17 4.44
N ILE A 14 -4.79 7.44 5.43
CA ILE A 14 -4.38 7.62 6.83
C ILE A 14 -2.89 7.28 7.00
N SER A 15 -2.43 6.18 6.41
CA SER A 15 -1.01 5.79 6.46
C SER A 15 -0.11 6.77 5.70
N GLU A 16 -0.57 7.28 4.55
CA GLU A 16 0.13 8.31 3.78
C GLU A 16 0.36 9.57 4.63
N VAL A 17 -0.70 10.07 5.28
CA VAL A 17 -0.64 11.22 6.18
C VAL A 17 0.31 10.95 7.35
N MET A 18 0.23 9.78 8.00
CA MET A 18 1.13 9.44 9.11
C MET A 18 2.60 9.45 8.70
N LEU A 19 2.94 8.86 7.55
CA LEU A 19 4.32 8.84 7.05
C LEU A 19 4.82 10.24 6.71
N THR A 20 3.99 11.05 6.03
CA THR A 20 4.32 12.44 5.72
C THR A 20 4.50 13.29 6.98
N LEU A 21 3.62 13.17 7.97
CA LEU A 21 3.72 13.91 9.24
C LEU A 21 4.96 13.52 10.06
N ALA A 22 5.39 12.26 9.95
CA ALA A 22 6.59 11.75 10.61
C ALA A 22 7.90 12.06 9.84
N ASP A 23 7.83 12.76 8.70
CA ASP A 23 8.96 13.01 7.79
C ASP A 23 9.68 11.72 7.36
N ILE A 24 8.93 10.62 7.23
CA ILE A 24 9.46 9.34 6.79
C ILE A 24 9.34 9.27 5.27
N PRO A 25 10.43 9.07 4.51
CA PRO A 25 10.36 8.96 3.06
C PRO A 25 9.72 7.62 2.65
N TYR A 26 8.74 7.70 1.75
CA TYR A 26 8.06 6.54 1.17
C TYR A 26 7.80 6.71 -0.32
N GLN A 27 7.60 5.59 -1.00
CA GLN A 27 7.06 5.53 -2.35
C GLN A 27 5.59 5.13 -2.26
N PHE A 28 4.68 5.98 -2.76
CA PHE A 28 3.29 5.59 -2.94
C PHE A 28 3.14 4.73 -4.20
N VAL A 29 2.49 3.58 -4.08
CA VAL A 29 2.18 2.68 -5.19
C VAL A 29 0.67 2.59 -5.32
N ASN A 30 0.13 3.20 -6.37
CA ASN A 30 -1.30 3.17 -6.63
C ASN A 30 -1.73 1.78 -7.13
N VAL A 31 -2.62 1.14 -6.39
CA VAL A 31 -3.21 -0.17 -6.73
C VAL A 31 -4.71 -0.08 -7.00
N ASP A 32 -5.18 1.05 -7.53
CA ASP A 32 -6.58 1.22 -7.94
C ASP A 32 -7.09 0.06 -8.80
N GLY A 33 -8.31 -0.39 -8.54
CA GLY A 33 -8.91 -1.58 -9.15
C GLY A 33 -8.51 -2.93 -8.53
N PHE A 34 -7.81 -2.97 -7.38
CA PHE A 34 -7.49 -4.22 -6.66
C PHE A 34 -8.72 -5.00 -6.16
N ASP A 35 -9.87 -4.33 -6.07
CA ASP A 35 -11.14 -4.91 -5.66
C ASP A 35 -11.80 -5.75 -6.77
N GLN A 36 -11.29 -5.67 -7.99
CA GLN A 36 -11.74 -6.46 -9.14
C GLN A 36 -10.65 -7.44 -9.62
N PRO A 37 -11.00 -8.54 -10.33
CA PRO A 37 -10.01 -9.39 -10.98
C PRO A 37 -9.11 -8.59 -11.92
N GLY A 38 -7.79 -8.73 -11.75
CA GLY A 38 -6.82 -8.00 -12.55
C GLY A 38 -5.43 -7.94 -11.92
N PRO A 39 -4.47 -7.31 -12.61
CA PRO A 39 -3.07 -7.31 -12.18
C PRO A 39 -2.87 -6.66 -10.80
N GLN A 40 -3.69 -5.67 -10.42
CA GLN A 40 -3.50 -4.97 -9.14
C GLN A 40 -3.98 -5.81 -7.97
N ARG A 41 -5.05 -6.58 -8.17
CA ARG A 41 -5.52 -7.59 -7.23
C ARG A 41 -4.49 -8.71 -7.07
N GLU A 42 -3.95 -9.22 -8.17
CA GLU A 42 -2.92 -10.26 -8.14
C GLU A 42 -1.64 -9.80 -7.45
N LEU A 43 -1.22 -8.55 -7.70
CA LEU A 43 -0.10 -7.92 -7.01
C LEU A 43 -0.38 -7.84 -5.51
N LEU A 44 -1.53 -7.30 -5.12
CA LEU A 44 -1.84 -7.08 -3.71
C LEU A 44 -2.02 -8.39 -2.95
N LEU A 45 -2.64 -9.43 -3.55
CA LEU A 45 -2.77 -10.77 -2.96
C LEU A 45 -1.42 -11.44 -2.68
N LYS A 46 -0.39 -11.18 -3.50
CA LYS A 46 0.98 -11.70 -3.27
C LYS A 46 1.64 -11.07 -2.04
N LEU A 47 1.30 -9.83 -1.73
CA LEU A 47 1.87 -9.09 -0.60
C LEU A 47 1.05 -9.29 0.66
N ASN A 48 -0.26 -9.11 0.54
CA ASN A 48 -1.24 -9.19 1.61
C ASN A 48 -2.37 -10.15 1.18
N PRO A 49 -2.43 -11.38 1.76
CA PRO A 49 -3.46 -12.36 1.44
C PRO A 49 -4.91 -11.89 1.66
N LEU A 50 -5.13 -10.84 2.47
CA LEU A 50 -6.45 -10.22 2.64
C LEU A 50 -6.85 -9.32 1.48
N CYS A 51 -5.90 -8.97 0.60
CA CYS A 51 -6.10 -8.08 -0.54
C CYS A 51 -6.69 -6.72 -0.10
N GLN A 52 -6.06 -6.10 0.91
CA GLN A 52 -6.52 -4.83 1.48
C GLN A 52 -5.47 -3.73 1.34
N VAL A 53 -5.95 -2.50 1.22
CA VAL A 53 -5.15 -1.29 1.40
C VAL A 53 -5.48 -0.65 2.75
N PRO A 54 -4.50 -0.04 3.45
CA PRO A 54 -3.08 0.03 3.07
C PRO A 54 -2.37 -1.33 3.21
N THR A 55 -1.31 -1.52 2.43
CA THR A 55 -0.27 -2.56 2.64
C THR A 55 1.08 -1.88 2.54
N LEU A 56 1.99 -2.14 3.48
CA LEU A 56 3.31 -1.53 3.54
C LEU A 56 4.40 -2.58 3.31
N GLU A 57 5.33 -2.28 2.42
CA GLU A 57 6.59 -3.01 2.30
C GLU A 57 7.69 -2.16 2.96
N LEU A 58 8.23 -2.65 4.07
CA LEU A 58 9.28 -1.97 4.81
C LEU A 58 10.61 -2.04 4.05
N ALA A 59 11.58 -1.21 4.47
CA ALA A 59 12.88 -1.15 3.79
C ALA A 59 13.67 -2.49 3.82
N ASN A 60 13.36 -3.39 4.75
CA ASN A 60 13.91 -4.74 4.85
C ASN A 60 13.08 -5.80 4.10
N GLY A 61 12.05 -5.40 3.35
CA GLY A 61 11.16 -6.29 2.60
C GLY A 61 10.03 -6.93 3.41
N ALA A 62 9.90 -6.64 4.71
CA ALA A 62 8.77 -7.13 5.51
C ALA A 62 7.46 -6.47 5.07
N ILE A 63 6.37 -7.25 5.06
CA ILE A 63 5.02 -6.77 4.73
C ILE A 63 4.21 -6.57 6.02
N VAL A 64 3.58 -5.40 6.15
CA VAL A 64 2.68 -5.02 7.26
C VAL A 64 1.42 -4.31 6.79
#